data_AF-A0A7X9G9S2-F1
#
_entry.id   AF-A0A7X9G9S2-F1
#
_cell.length_a   1.000
_cell.length_b   1.000
_cell.length_c   1.000
_cell.angle_alpha   90.00
_cell.angle_beta   90.00
_cell.angle_gamma   90.00
#
_symmetry.space_group_name_H-M   'P 1'
#
loop_
_entity.id
_entity.type
_entity.pdbx_description
1 polymer ?
#
loop_
_entity_poly.entity_id
_entity_poly.type
_entity_poly.pdbx_seq_one_letter_code
_entity_poly.pdbx_strand_id
1 'polypeptide(L)'
;MSWNKLEKLALAYKRKPTATAALALDRGMRRYRAFVETLSEHFVRTQNSLEDCSASFRFSEDGQFPEWACRFDEERRVFELNPVGVISFHDECVRAQEALQTQEGRESFSLYRLYAYMAELNKLPSKFLPFLMLFREKARVLEVTQVERRRGNITPIVVDSEEDMYLCLLWAFKELEVAIRHLSGVNLRTELNITWFESEWITGVK
;
A
#
# COMPACT_ATOMS: atom_id res chain seq x y z
N MET A 1 -13.66 15.85 -4.12
CA MET A 1 -14.16 14.83 -5.08
C MET A 1 -13.45 13.51 -4.75
N SER A 2 -14.13 12.36 -4.68
CA SER A 2 -13.63 11.15 -3.97
C SER A 2 -12.86 10.13 -4.85
N TRP A 3 -11.96 9.38 -4.21
CA TRP A 3 -11.21 8.22 -4.76
C TRP A 3 -12.07 7.29 -5.63
N ASN A 4 -13.33 7.06 -5.27
CA ASN A 4 -14.27 6.18 -5.96
C ASN A 4 -14.41 6.47 -7.48
N LYS A 5 -14.22 7.73 -7.91
CA LYS A 5 -14.25 8.06 -9.34
C LYS A 5 -12.98 7.62 -10.07
N LEU A 6 -11.80 7.74 -9.44
CA LEU A 6 -10.55 7.23 -9.99
C LEU A 6 -10.56 5.70 -10.01
N GLU A 7 -11.03 5.07 -8.94
CA GLU A 7 -11.24 3.63 -8.86
C GLU A 7 -12.09 3.10 -10.02
N LYS A 8 -13.22 3.74 -10.33
CA LYS A 8 -14.05 3.35 -11.48
C LYS A 8 -13.31 3.43 -12.81
N LEU A 9 -12.48 4.45 -13.02
CA LEU A 9 -11.66 4.59 -14.24
C LEU A 9 -10.55 3.53 -14.29
N ALA A 10 -9.89 3.26 -13.16
CA ALA A 10 -8.87 2.21 -13.04
C ALA A 10 -9.45 0.81 -13.30
N LEU A 11 -10.62 0.51 -12.74
CA LEU A 11 -11.37 -0.73 -13.01
C LEU A 11 -11.77 -0.84 -14.48
N ALA A 12 -12.22 0.25 -15.10
CA ALA A 12 -12.57 0.26 -16.52
C ALA A 12 -11.34 -0.03 -17.40
N TYR A 13 -10.19 0.60 -17.10
CA TYR A 13 -8.92 0.29 -17.77
C TYR A 13 -8.53 -1.18 -17.57
N LYS A 14 -8.55 -1.68 -16.33
CA LYS A 14 -8.17 -3.07 -16.02
C LYS A 14 -9.03 -4.09 -16.77
N ARG A 15 -10.33 -3.84 -16.90
CA ARG A 15 -11.25 -4.71 -17.67
C ARG A 15 -10.97 -4.69 -19.17
N LYS A 16 -10.54 -3.55 -19.73
CA LYS A 16 -10.24 -3.40 -21.15
C LYS A 16 -9.07 -2.41 -21.36
N PRO A 17 -7.81 -2.89 -21.28
CA PRO A 17 -6.61 -2.05 -21.37
C PRO A 17 -6.47 -1.49 -22.79
N THR A 18 -6.93 -0.25 -22.98
CA THR A 18 -6.88 0.46 -24.26
C THR A 18 -6.35 1.86 -24.04
N ALA A 19 -5.68 2.43 -25.05
CA ALA A 19 -5.16 3.80 -24.98
C ALA A 19 -6.25 4.82 -24.60
N THR A 20 -7.48 4.64 -25.09
CA THR A 20 -8.62 5.50 -24.73
C THR A 20 -8.97 5.40 -23.24
N ALA A 21 -8.99 4.19 -22.68
CA ALA A 21 -9.26 3.99 -21.26
C ALA A 21 -8.12 4.57 -20.39
N ALA A 22 -6.87 4.41 -20.84
CA ALA A 22 -5.71 4.97 -20.16
C ALA A 22 -5.75 6.51 -20.13
N LEU A 23 -6.03 7.15 -21.28
CA LEU A 23 -6.20 8.59 -21.38
C LEU A 23 -7.35 9.12 -20.52
N ALA A 24 -8.45 8.36 -20.40
CA ALA A 24 -9.56 8.71 -19.52
C ALA A 24 -9.12 8.70 -18.05
N LEU A 25 -8.35 7.70 -17.63
CA LEU A 25 -7.77 7.63 -16.29
C LEU A 25 -6.77 8.77 -16.05
N ASP A 26 -5.87 9.05 -16.99
CA ASP A 26 -4.92 10.17 -16.90
C ASP A 26 -5.62 11.52 -16.75
N ARG A 27 -6.66 11.78 -17.54
CA ARG A 27 -7.49 12.98 -17.40
C ARG A 27 -8.21 13.02 -16.06
N GLY A 28 -8.64 11.86 -15.57
CA GLY A 28 -9.14 11.67 -14.21
C GLY A 28 -8.10 12.17 -13.21
N MET A 29 -6.94 11.53 -13.14
CA MET A 29 -5.86 11.82 -12.18
C MET A 29 -5.45 13.29 -12.14
N ARG A 30 -5.33 13.96 -13.31
CA ARG A 30 -5.02 15.41 -13.36
C ARG A 30 -6.02 16.28 -12.61
N ARG A 31 -7.29 15.89 -12.56
CA ARG A 31 -8.36 16.61 -11.84
C ARG A 31 -8.34 16.37 -10.33
N TYR A 32 -7.53 15.42 -9.85
CA TYR A 32 -7.39 15.07 -8.42
C TYR A 32 -6.03 15.47 -7.87
N ARG A 33 -5.43 16.54 -8.39
CA ARG A 33 -4.15 17.06 -7.90
C ARG A 33 -4.16 17.34 -6.39
N ALA A 34 -5.25 17.88 -5.86
CA ALA A 34 -5.40 18.14 -4.43
C ALA A 34 -5.25 16.86 -3.56
N PHE A 35 -5.64 15.69 -4.09
CA PHE A 35 -5.47 14.43 -3.36
C PHE A 35 -4.00 14.08 -3.15
N VAL A 36 -3.17 14.19 -4.19
CA VAL A 36 -1.72 13.91 -4.08
C VAL A 36 -0.98 15.00 -3.29
N GLU A 37 -1.47 16.24 -3.29
CA GLU A 37 -0.99 17.30 -2.40
C GLU A 37 -1.26 16.96 -0.93
N THR A 38 -2.49 16.55 -0.60
CA THR A 38 -2.83 16.06 0.75
C THR A 38 -1.96 14.86 1.16
N LEU A 39 -1.71 13.92 0.25
CA LEU A 39 -0.80 12.79 0.51
C LEU A 39 0.63 13.25 0.81
N SER A 40 1.13 14.21 0.03
CA SER A 40 2.46 14.76 0.23
C SER A 40 2.60 15.38 1.61
N GLU A 41 1.68 16.26 1.98
CA GLU A 41 1.74 17.06 3.21
C GLU A 41 1.50 16.22 4.47
N HIS A 42 0.50 15.36 4.46
CA HIS A 42 0.03 14.70 5.68
C HIS A 42 0.51 13.25 5.84
N PHE A 43 1.12 12.65 4.81
CA PHE A 43 1.48 11.22 4.84
C PHE A 43 2.93 10.96 4.43
N VAL A 44 3.47 11.71 3.45
CA VAL A 44 4.87 11.58 3.02
C VAL A 44 5.80 12.36 3.96
N ARG A 45 5.63 13.68 4.02
CA ARG A 45 6.53 14.63 4.69
C ARG A 45 6.47 14.63 6.21
N THR A 46 5.65 13.77 6.81
CA THR A 46 5.52 13.65 8.26
C THR A 46 6.74 13.04 8.95
N GLN A 47 7.71 12.55 8.17
CA GLN A 47 8.98 12.03 8.69
C GLN A 47 10.14 12.87 8.16
N ASN A 48 11.05 13.23 9.05
CA ASN A 48 12.17 14.14 8.75
C ASN A 48 13.01 13.68 7.55
N SER A 49 13.26 12.37 7.40
CA SER A 49 14.03 11.82 6.27
C SER A 49 13.35 11.99 4.90
N LEU A 50 12.06 12.35 4.87
CA LEU A 50 11.23 12.49 3.68
C LEU A 50 10.61 13.90 3.56
N GLU A 51 11.14 14.90 4.27
CA GLU A 51 10.58 16.26 4.30
C GLU A 51 10.53 16.92 2.91
N ASP A 52 11.52 16.65 2.07
CA ASP A 52 11.61 17.14 0.69
C ASP A 52 10.89 16.25 -0.33
N CYS A 53 10.34 15.11 0.10
CA CYS A 53 9.66 14.18 -0.79
C CYS A 53 8.22 14.63 -1.08
N SER A 54 7.65 14.14 -2.18
CA SER A 54 6.23 14.39 -2.52
C SER A 54 5.55 13.13 -3.04
N ALA A 55 4.24 13.20 -3.25
CA ALA A 55 3.47 12.16 -3.92
C ALA A 55 2.93 12.70 -5.25
N SER A 56 2.84 11.83 -6.25
CA SER A 56 2.24 12.12 -7.55
C SER A 56 1.46 10.92 -8.06
N PHE A 57 0.66 11.12 -9.10
CA PHE A 57 0.10 10.00 -9.85
C PHE A 57 1.06 9.58 -10.95
N ARG A 58 1.22 8.27 -11.13
CA ARG A 58 1.84 7.69 -12.33
C ARG A 58 0.87 7.84 -13.49
N PHE A 59 1.28 8.54 -14.54
CA PHE A 59 0.54 8.61 -15.80
C PHE A 59 0.88 7.45 -16.73
N SER A 60 -0.03 7.16 -17.67
CA SER A 60 0.23 6.13 -18.66
C SER A 60 1.40 6.50 -19.59
N GLU A 61 2.18 5.49 -19.96
CA GLU A 61 3.20 5.57 -21.02
C GLU A 61 2.76 4.65 -22.15
N ASP A 62 2.70 5.18 -23.37
CA ASP A 62 2.18 4.47 -24.55
C ASP A 62 0.81 3.80 -24.33
N GLY A 63 -0.03 4.42 -23.49
CA GLY A 63 -1.37 3.94 -23.15
C GLY A 63 -1.38 2.76 -22.16
N GLN A 64 -0.26 2.50 -21.49
CA GLN A 64 -0.12 1.43 -20.51
C GLN A 64 0.25 1.96 -19.13
N PHE A 65 -0.15 1.22 -18.10
CA PHE A 65 0.24 1.46 -16.71
C PHE A 65 1.15 0.33 -16.23
N PRO A 66 2.11 0.62 -15.34
CA PRO A 66 2.92 -0.43 -14.71
C PRO A 66 2.07 -1.32 -13.79
N GLU A 67 2.65 -2.43 -13.35
CA GLU A 67 1.97 -3.39 -12.46
C GLU A 67 2.00 -2.95 -10.98
N TRP A 68 3.03 -2.22 -10.56
CA TRP A 68 3.19 -1.79 -9.17
C TRP A 68 2.13 -0.75 -8.75
N ALA A 69 1.76 -0.75 -7.47
CA ALA A 69 0.75 0.15 -6.90
C ALA A 69 1.33 1.51 -6.46
N CYS A 70 2.52 1.49 -5.87
CA CYS A 70 3.29 2.67 -5.53
C CYS A 70 4.78 2.40 -5.73
N ARG A 71 5.53 3.38 -6.20
CA ARG A 71 6.99 3.30 -6.33
C ARG A 71 7.63 4.64 -6.01
N PHE A 72 8.75 4.62 -5.31
CA PHE A 72 9.57 5.80 -5.08
C PHE A 72 10.54 6.01 -6.25
N ASP A 73 10.48 7.21 -6.84
CA ASP A 73 11.46 7.75 -7.77
C ASP A 73 12.51 8.50 -6.95
N GLU A 74 13.70 7.92 -6.83
CA GLU A 74 14.81 8.46 -6.04
C GLU A 74 15.37 9.76 -6.63
N GLU A 75 15.42 9.87 -7.96
CA GLU A 75 15.96 11.04 -8.66
C GLU A 75 15.08 12.26 -8.45
N ARG A 76 13.76 12.07 -8.53
CA ARG A 76 12.78 13.15 -8.36
C ARG A 76 12.32 13.30 -6.91
N ARG A 77 12.65 12.35 -6.04
CA ARG A 77 12.15 12.23 -4.66
C ARG A 77 10.62 12.22 -4.58
N VAL A 78 9.98 11.42 -5.45
CA VAL A 78 8.52 11.36 -5.56
C VAL A 78 8.01 9.93 -5.36
N PHE A 79 7.01 9.77 -4.50
CA PHE A 79 6.19 8.56 -4.44
C PHE A 79 5.14 8.61 -5.54
N GLU A 80 5.35 7.84 -6.61
CA GLU A 80 4.39 7.69 -7.68
C GLU A 80 3.32 6.67 -7.28
N LEU A 81 2.05 7.08 -7.31
CA LEU A 81 0.90 6.21 -7.07
C LEU A 81 0.24 5.83 -8.40
N ASN A 82 0.04 4.54 -8.60
CA ASN A 82 -0.64 3.98 -9.75
C ASN A 82 -2.01 3.41 -9.31
N PRO A 83 -3.13 4.07 -9.63
CA PRO A 83 -4.45 3.57 -9.27
C PRO A 83 -4.76 2.17 -9.81
N VAL A 84 -4.21 1.78 -10.96
CA VAL A 84 -4.40 0.43 -11.50
C VAL A 84 -3.73 -0.61 -10.60
N GLY A 85 -2.48 -0.37 -10.21
CA GLY A 85 -1.75 -1.23 -9.28
C GLY A 85 -2.41 -1.30 -7.90
N VAL A 86 -2.96 -0.19 -7.40
CA VAL A 86 -3.72 -0.18 -6.12
C VAL A 86 -4.93 -1.12 -6.18
N ILE A 87 -5.65 -1.13 -7.30
CA ILE A 87 -6.78 -2.07 -7.49
C ILE A 87 -6.26 -3.50 -7.69
N SER A 88 -5.13 -3.69 -8.36
CA SER A 88 -4.50 -5.01 -8.48
C SER A 88 -4.09 -5.61 -7.14
N PHE A 89 -3.61 -4.81 -6.20
CA PHE A 89 -3.33 -5.26 -4.84
C PHE A 89 -4.58 -5.77 -4.11
N HIS A 90 -5.75 -5.16 -4.32
CA HIS A 90 -7.00 -5.70 -3.77
C HIS A 90 -7.29 -7.09 -4.34
N ASP A 91 -7.12 -7.28 -5.64
CA ASP A 91 -7.32 -8.60 -6.26
C ASP A 91 -6.27 -9.62 -5.79
N GLU A 92 -5.05 -9.20 -5.47
CA GLU A 92 -4.03 -10.04 -4.83
C GLU A 92 -4.48 -10.50 -3.45
N CYS A 93 -5.08 -9.62 -2.66
CA CYS A 93 -5.60 -9.98 -1.34
C CYS A 93 -6.77 -10.97 -1.44
N VAL A 94 -7.65 -10.84 -2.45
CA VAL A 94 -8.72 -11.82 -2.73
C VAL A 94 -8.11 -13.18 -3.09
N ARG A 95 -7.13 -13.21 -3.99
CA ARG A 95 -6.43 -14.45 -4.37
C ARG A 95 -5.68 -15.07 -3.20
N ALA A 96 -5.08 -14.27 -2.31
CA ALA A 96 -4.42 -14.77 -1.11
C ALA A 96 -5.42 -15.50 -0.19
N GLN A 97 -6.62 -14.95 -0.01
CA GLN A 97 -7.69 -15.59 0.76
C GLN A 97 -8.12 -16.94 0.17
N GLU A 98 -8.22 -17.03 -1.16
CA GLU A 98 -8.53 -18.28 -1.86
C GLU A 98 -7.38 -19.29 -1.73
N ALA A 99 -6.13 -18.84 -1.90
CA ALA A 99 -4.93 -19.67 -1.78
C ALA A 99 -4.78 -20.26 -0.38
N LEU A 100 -5.23 -19.59 0.68
CA LEU A 100 -5.26 -20.16 2.02
C LEU A 100 -6.12 -21.40 2.14
N GLN A 101 -6.99 -21.74 1.18
CA GLN A 101 -7.75 -22.99 1.17
C GLN A 101 -6.98 -24.16 0.53
N THR A 102 -5.83 -23.89 -0.09
CA THR A 102 -5.00 -24.91 -0.74
C THR A 102 -3.78 -25.27 0.11
N GLN A 103 -3.13 -26.39 -0.22
CA GLN A 103 -1.87 -26.78 0.42
C GLN A 103 -0.71 -25.88 0.01
N GLU A 104 -0.70 -25.40 -1.25
CA GLU A 104 0.30 -24.49 -1.79
C GLU A 104 0.32 -23.14 -1.04
N GLY A 105 -0.85 -22.55 -0.75
CA GLY A 105 -0.93 -21.32 0.02
C GLY A 105 -0.56 -21.47 1.52
N ARG A 106 -0.23 -22.70 1.95
CA ARG A 106 0.22 -23.03 3.30
C ARG A 106 1.59 -23.73 3.30
N GLU A 107 2.31 -23.68 2.17
CA GLU A 107 3.55 -24.41 1.96
C GLU A 107 4.63 -24.04 2.99
N SER A 108 4.76 -22.74 3.29
CA SER A 108 5.70 -22.23 4.29
C SER A 108 4.99 -21.35 5.31
N PHE A 109 5.59 -21.23 6.50
CA PHE A 109 5.09 -20.33 7.53
C PHE A 109 5.07 -18.87 7.07
N SER A 110 6.11 -18.41 6.36
CA SER A 110 6.21 -17.04 5.82
C SER A 110 5.09 -16.75 4.83
N LEU A 111 4.85 -17.67 3.89
CA LEU A 111 3.81 -17.54 2.88
C LEU A 111 2.41 -17.56 3.50
N TYR A 112 2.16 -18.51 4.40
CA TYR A 112 0.90 -18.60 5.14
C TYR A 112 0.61 -17.29 5.88
N ARG A 113 1.62 -16.75 6.58
CA ARG A 113 1.48 -15.52 7.39
C ARG A 113 1.19 -14.31 6.50
N LEU A 114 1.90 -14.18 5.37
CA LEU A 114 1.62 -13.14 4.38
C LEU A 114 0.19 -13.24 3.84
N TYR A 115 -0.24 -14.41 3.39
CA TYR A 115 -1.57 -14.60 2.81
C TYR A 115 -2.70 -14.44 3.82
N ALA A 116 -2.54 -14.96 5.03
CA ALA A 116 -3.49 -14.77 6.12
C ALA A 116 -3.67 -13.29 6.44
N TYR A 117 -2.58 -12.52 6.43
CA TYR A 117 -2.65 -11.09 6.63
C TYR A 117 -3.27 -10.33 5.46
N MET A 118 -2.92 -10.68 4.22
CA MET A 118 -3.56 -10.09 3.03
C MET A 118 -5.07 -10.38 2.99
N ALA A 119 -5.50 -11.57 3.43
CA ALA A 119 -6.91 -11.91 3.56
C ALA A 119 -7.63 -11.01 4.61
N GLU A 120 -6.96 -10.62 5.68
CA GLU A 120 -7.48 -9.64 6.63
C GLU A 120 -7.57 -8.22 6.02
N LEU A 121 -6.59 -7.85 5.19
CA LEU A 121 -6.59 -6.57 4.47
C LEU A 121 -7.73 -6.44 3.44
N ASN A 122 -8.33 -7.55 2.96
CA ASN A 122 -9.55 -7.50 2.12
C ASN A 122 -10.74 -6.78 2.79
N LYS A 123 -10.74 -6.70 4.13
CA LYS A 123 -11.81 -6.01 4.88
C LYS A 123 -11.70 -4.48 4.75
N LEU A 124 -10.57 -3.95 4.28
CA LEU A 124 -10.36 -2.51 4.12
C LEU A 124 -11.25 -1.93 3.00
N PRO A 125 -12.00 -0.86 3.27
CA PRO A 125 -12.61 -0.06 2.22
C PRO A 125 -11.57 0.41 1.19
N SER A 126 -11.91 0.31 -0.10
CA SER A 126 -10.97 0.61 -1.20
C SER A 126 -10.36 2.01 -1.14
N LYS A 127 -11.07 2.98 -0.55
CA LYS A 127 -10.58 4.35 -0.29
C LYS A 127 -9.32 4.41 0.58
N PHE A 128 -9.02 3.38 1.36
CA PHE A 128 -7.83 3.32 2.21
C PHE A 128 -6.63 2.65 1.53
N LEU A 129 -6.84 1.90 0.45
CA LEU A 129 -5.77 1.18 -0.24
C LEU A 129 -4.67 2.08 -0.82
N PRO A 130 -4.94 3.28 -1.38
CA PRO A 130 -3.87 4.18 -1.84
C PRO A 130 -2.91 4.56 -0.71
N PHE A 131 -3.45 4.81 0.48
CA PHE A 131 -2.66 5.17 1.66
C PHE A 131 -1.84 3.97 2.15
N LEU A 132 -2.45 2.78 2.18
CA LEU A 132 -1.74 1.55 2.53
C LEU A 132 -0.56 1.29 1.58
N MET A 133 -0.76 1.46 0.27
CA MET A 133 0.30 1.24 -0.73
C MET A 133 1.40 2.31 -0.65
N LEU A 134 1.03 3.56 -0.38
CA LEU A 134 1.99 4.63 -0.12
C LEU A 134 2.85 4.32 1.12
N PHE A 135 2.22 3.91 2.22
CA PHE A 135 2.94 3.56 3.44
C PHE A 135 3.81 2.31 3.27
N ARG A 136 3.36 1.31 2.52
CA ARG A 136 4.17 0.12 2.22
C ARG A 136 5.45 0.52 1.49
N GLU A 137 5.35 1.37 0.48
CA GLU A 137 6.52 1.85 -0.26
C GLU A 137 7.42 2.74 0.61
N LYS A 138 6.82 3.56 1.48
CA LYS A 138 7.56 4.32 2.49
C LYS A 138 8.33 3.41 3.45
N ALA A 139 7.73 2.30 3.91
CA ALA A 139 8.40 1.30 4.74
C ALA A 139 9.66 0.74 4.07
N ARG A 140 9.56 0.45 2.77
CA ARG A 140 10.67 -0.04 1.95
C ARG A 140 11.79 0.99 1.83
N VAL A 141 11.46 2.24 1.49
CA VAL A 141 12.44 3.34 1.33
C VAL A 141 13.17 3.65 2.64
N LEU A 142 12.48 3.53 3.77
CA LEU A 142 13.04 3.77 5.09
C LEU A 142 13.74 2.55 5.70
N GLU A 143 13.75 1.43 4.98
CA GLU A 143 14.27 0.15 5.46
C GLU A 143 13.72 -0.25 6.85
N VAL A 144 12.44 0.06 7.13
CA VAL A 144 11.84 -0.13 8.47
C VAL A 144 12.02 -1.57 8.96
N THR A 145 11.87 -2.54 8.06
CA THR A 145 12.01 -3.97 8.36
C THR A 145 13.43 -4.33 8.77
N GLN A 146 14.46 -3.65 8.25
CA GLN A 146 15.85 -3.86 8.63
C GLN A 146 16.23 -3.13 9.92
N VAL A 147 15.74 -1.91 10.12
CA VAL A 147 15.99 -1.10 11.34
C VAL A 147 15.47 -1.84 12.58
N GLU A 148 14.25 -2.36 12.54
CA GLU A 148 13.67 -3.08 13.67
C GLU A 148 14.39 -4.41 13.95
N ARG A 149 14.88 -5.11 12.91
CA ARG A 149 15.69 -6.34 13.08
C ARG A 149 17.04 -6.06 13.76
N ARG A 150 17.72 -4.95 13.39
CA ARG A 150 18.97 -4.53 14.05
C ARG A 150 18.76 -4.20 15.53
N ARG A 151 17.60 -3.64 15.89
CA ARG A 151 17.23 -3.38 17.29
C ARG A 151 16.93 -4.65 18.09
N GLY A 152 16.45 -5.71 17.42
CA GLY A 152 16.10 -6.99 18.04
C GLY A 152 17.26 -7.97 18.25
N ASN A 153 18.52 -7.61 17.96
CA ASN A 153 19.68 -8.53 17.94
C ASN A 153 19.50 -9.76 17.02
N ILE A 154 18.67 -9.63 15.97
CA ILE A 154 18.52 -10.68 14.96
C ILE A 154 19.61 -10.44 13.91
N THR A 155 20.57 -11.35 13.80
CA THR A 155 21.59 -11.38 12.74
C THR A 155 20.92 -11.19 11.36
N PRO A 156 21.53 -10.55 10.35
CA PRO A 156 20.86 -10.35 9.07
C PRO A 156 20.69 -11.71 8.39
N ILE A 157 19.55 -12.34 8.63
CA ILE A 157 19.10 -13.52 7.90
C ILE A 157 18.64 -13.00 6.53
N VAL A 158 19.08 -13.65 5.45
CA VAL A 158 18.54 -13.43 4.10
C VAL A 158 17.03 -13.48 4.22
N VAL A 159 16.39 -12.31 4.08
CA VAL A 159 14.95 -12.20 4.29
C VAL A 159 14.27 -12.81 3.08
N ASP A 160 13.43 -13.81 3.33
CA ASP A 160 12.55 -14.32 2.29
C ASP A 160 11.62 -13.20 1.82
N SER A 161 11.34 -13.12 0.52
CA SER A 161 10.67 -11.96 -0.08
C SER A 161 9.26 -11.73 0.50
N GLU A 162 8.64 -12.83 0.90
CA GLU A 162 7.34 -12.93 1.52
C GLU A 162 7.34 -12.32 2.92
N GLU A 163 8.40 -12.57 3.70
CA GLU A 163 8.52 -12.03 5.05
C GLU A 163 8.75 -10.51 5.02
N ASP A 164 9.59 -10.02 4.10
CA ASP A 164 9.79 -8.57 3.96
C ASP A 164 8.51 -7.86 3.50
N MET A 165 7.79 -8.45 2.53
CA MET A 165 6.50 -7.92 2.10
C MET A 165 5.49 -7.89 3.25
N TYR A 166 5.42 -8.97 4.02
CA TYR A 166 4.54 -9.08 5.18
C TYR A 166 4.84 -7.97 6.20
N LEU A 167 6.10 -7.79 6.59
CA LEU A 167 6.49 -6.77 7.57
C LEU A 167 6.25 -5.34 7.06
N CYS A 168 6.52 -5.08 5.78
CA CYS A 168 6.22 -3.78 5.16
C CYS A 168 4.71 -3.48 5.19
N LEU A 169 3.87 -4.46 4.85
CA LEU A 169 2.40 -4.30 4.93
C LEU A 169 1.93 -4.11 6.37
N LEU A 170 2.53 -4.82 7.32
CA LEU A 170 2.18 -4.72 8.74
C LEU A 170 2.47 -3.33 9.30
N TRP A 171 3.64 -2.78 8.98
CA TRP A 171 3.97 -1.39 9.32
C TRP A 171 3.04 -0.40 8.62
N ALA A 172 2.80 -0.60 7.32
CA ALA A 172 1.95 0.28 6.54
C ALA A 172 0.52 0.38 7.08
N PHE A 173 -0.04 -0.75 7.52
CA PHE A 173 -1.35 -0.77 8.15
C PHE A 173 -1.35 -0.04 9.48
N LYS A 174 -0.31 -0.20 10.31
CA LYS A 174 -0.20 0.54 11.58
C LYS A 174 -0.20 2.04 11.37
N GLU A 175 0.57 2.54 10.40
CA GLU A 175 0.57 3.97 10.04
C GLU A 175 -0.81 4.43 9.53
N LEU A 176 -1.48 3.59 8.75
CA LEU A 176 -2.85 3.85 8.32
C LEU A 176 -3.81 3.93 9.51
N GLU A 177 -3.71 3.03 10.49
CA GLU A 177 -4.54 3.07 11.71
C GLU A 177 -4.32 4.35 12.51
N VAL A 178 -3.06 4.76 12.69
CA VAL A 178 -2.72 6.02 13.37
C VAL A 178 -3.32 7.21 12.63
N ALA A 179 -3.15 7.26 11.31
CA ALA A 179 -3.67 8.36 10.50
C ALA A 179 -5.20 8.44 10.53
N ILE A 180 -5.91 7.31 10.37
CA ILE A 180 -7.37 7.30 10.43
C ILE A 180 -7.88 7.64 11.82
N ARG A 181 -7.25 7.10 12.88
CA ARG A 181 -7.61 7.45 14.25
C ARG A 181 -7.44 8.94 14.52
N HIS A 182 -6.38 9.56 14.00
CA HIS A 182 -6.15 10.99 14.15
C HIS A 182 -7.19 11.83 13.38
N LEU A 183 -7.53 11.43 12.15
CA LEU A 183 -8.42 12.20 11.27
C LEU A 183 -9.91 12.04 11.61
N SER A 184 -10.35 10.86 12.08
CA SER A 184 -11.77 10.56 12.31
C SER A 184 -12.10 10.00 13.69
N GLY A 185 -11.10 9.74 14.55
CA GLY A 185 -11.30 9.09 15.85
C GLY A 185 -11.61 7.59 15.77
N VAL A 186 -11.65 7.01 14.57
CA VAL A 186 -12.05 5.61 14.34
C VAL A 186 -10.89 4.66 14.60
N ASN A 187 -11.15 3.59 15.35
CA ASN A 187 -10.25 2.43 15.42
C ASN A 187 -10.58 1.47 14.27
N LEU A 188 -9.71 1.38 13.26
CA LEU A 188 -9.95 0.56 12.06
C LEU A 188 -10.13 -0.93 12.38
N ARG A 189 -9.34 -1.49 13.30
CA ARG A 189 -9.45 -2.91 13.68
C ARG A 189 -10.82 -3.24 14.25
N THR A 190 -11.28 -2.41 15.19
CA THR A 190 -12.58 -2.61 15.83
C THR A 190 -13.71 -2.40 14.83
N GLU A 191 -13.65 -1.33 14.04
CA GLU A 191 -14.70 -0.98 13.07
C GLU A 191 -14.86 -2.05 11.97
N LEU A 192 -13.73 -2.60 11.48
CA LEU A 192 -13.71 -3.54 10.36
C LEU A 192 -13.57 -5.00 10.79
N ASN A 193 -13.56 -5.27 12.10
CA ASN A 193 -13.33 -6.60 12.67
C ASN A 193 -12.07 -7.29 12.09
N ILE A 194 -10.96 -6.55 12.06
CA ILE A 194 -9.64 -7.07 11.63
C ILE A 194 -8.99 -7.73 12.84
N THR A 195 -8.75 -9.04 12.74
CA THR A 195 -8.37 -9.91 13.88
C THR A 195 -6.87 -10.25 13.91
N TRP A 196 -6.04 -9.44 13.24
CA TRP A 196 -4.60 -9.69 13.11
C TRP A 196 -3.75 -8.84 14.07
N PHE A 197 -3.34 -9.38 15.22
CA PHE A 197 -2.79 -8.60 16.35
C PHE A 197 -1.27 -8.36 16.32
N GLU A 198 -0.54 -8.90 15.35
CA GLU A 198 0.93 -8.79 15.33
C GLU A 198 1.47 -7.37 15.07
N SER A 199 0.62 -6.40 14.70
CA SER A 199 1.05 -5.02 14.40
C SER A 199 1.58 -4.28 15.63
N GLU A 200 1.36 -4.81 16.83
CA GLU A 200 1.90 -4.22 18.07
C GLU A 200 3.42 -4.36 18.18
N TRP A 201 4.04 -5.27 17.41
CA TRP A 201 5.46 -5.60 17.52
C TRP A 201 6.37 -4.71 16.67
N ILE A 202 5.86 -4.06 15.62
CA ILE A 202 6.65 -3.10 14.83
C ILE A 202 6.49 -1.73 15.48
N THR A 203 7.48 -1.27 16.22
CA THR A 203 7.42 0.04 16.88
C THR A 203 7.61 1.16 15.84
N GLY A 204 6.51 1.70 15.32
CA GLY A 204 6.50 3.07 14.81
C GLY A 204 6.95 4.01 15.93
N VAL A 205 7.88 4.90 15.62
CA VAL A 205 8.52 5.82 16.57
C VAL A 205 7.44 6.52 17.42
N LYS A 206 7.60 6.44 18.75
CA LYS A 206 6.79 7.22 19.73
C LYS A 206 7.05 8.71 19.57
#